data_AF-A0A239TM72-F1
#
_entry.id   AF-A0A239TM72-F1
#
_cell.length_a   1.000
_cell.length_b   1.000
_cell.length_c   1.000
_cell.angle_alpha   90.00
_cell.angle_beta   90.00
_cell.angle_gamma   90.00
#
_symmetry.space_group_name_H-M   'P 1'
#
loop_
_entity.id
_entity.type
_entity.pdbx_description
1 polymer ?
#
loop_
_entity_poly.entity_id
_entity_poly.type
_entity_poly.pdbx_seq_one_letter_code
_entity_poly.pdbx_strand_id
1 'polypeptide(L)'
;MVCLVNSQAMIFTLSIKTWIFLILSGIATGASWLCYFKALQLGDVNKVVPIDKSSIVLTMILALIIFDEYFSYLSGIGIILITLGTFLMIQKTASSRASTNKAWLIYAILSAIFASLTSILGKIGISDVEANLGTAIRTAIVLFMA
;
A
#
# COMPACT_ATOMS: atom_id res chain seq x y z
N MET A 1 -2.71 19.64 -9.35
CA MET A 1 -1.27 19.75 -9.02
C MET A 1 -0.37 19.50 -10.23
N VAL A 2 -0.60 18.48 -11.07
CA VAL A 2 0.21 18.25 -12.29
C VAL A 2 0.25 19.45 -13.26
N CYS A 3 -0.88 20.12 -13.50
CA CYS A 3 -0.92 21.32 -14.35
C CYS A 3 -0.23 22.55 -13.74
N LEU A 4 0.01 22.56 -12.42
CA LEU A 4 0.71 23.66 -11.74
C LEU A 4 2.23 23.55 -11.87
N VAL A 5 2.74 22.32 -12.01
CA VAL A 5 4.18 22.05 -12.12
C VAL A 5 4.62 21.90 -13.59
N ASN A 6 3.70 22.02 -14.55
CA ASN A 6 3.97 21.86 -16.00
C ASN A 6 4.65 20.52 -16.37
N SER A 7 4.42 19.46 -15.59
CA SER A 7 4.98 18.13 -15.83
C SER A 7 4.33 17.34 -16.98
N GLN A 8 3.41 17.96 -17.72
CA GLN A 8 2.58 17.26 -18.70
C GLN A 8 3.40 16.69 -19.87
N ALA A 9 4.51 17.35 -20.23
CA ALA A 9 5.39 16.90 -21.30
C ALA A 9 6.16 15.61 -20.95
N MET A 10 6.38 15.35 -19.65
CA MET A 10 7.11 14.17 -19.17
C MET A 10 6.35 12.86 -19.43
N ILE A 11 5.04 12.94 -19.71
CA ILE A 11 4.20 11.80 -20.07
C ILE A 11 4.72 11.08 -21.33
N PHE A 12 5.24 11.85 -22.29
CA PHE A 12 5.68 11.33 -23.60
C PHE A 12 7.14 10.87 -23.60
N THR A 13 7.93 11.26 -22.59
CA THR A 13 9.36 10.89 -22.47
C THR A 13 9.58 9.67 -21.57
N LEU A 14 8.50 9.13 -20.99
CA LEU A 14 8.53 8.03 -20.04
C LEU A 14 8.93 6.70 -20.70
N SER A 15 9.82 5.97 -20.03
CA SER A 15 10.17 4.60 -20.42
C SER A 15 8.99 3.64 -20.22
N ILE A 16 8.92 2.62 -21.06
CA ILE A 16 7.89 1.57 -20.99
C ILE A 16 7.90 0.84 -19.64
N LYS A 17 9.08 0.68 -19.03
CA LYS A 17 9.22 0.05 -17.71
C LYS A 17 8.49 0.85 -16.66
N THR A 18 8.67 2.17 -16.67
CA THR A 18 8.05 3.11 -15.74
C THR A 18 6.54 3.10 -15.85
N TRP A 19 6.01 3.08 -17.08
CA TRP A 19 4.58 2.89 -17.34
C TRP A 19 4.05 1.59 -16.74
N ILE A 20 4.73 0.47 -16.97
CA ILE A 20 4.33 -0.83 -16.43
C ILE A 20 4.32 -0.80 -14.89
N PHE A 21 5.35 -0.26 -14.24
CA PHE A 21 5.42 -0.16 -12.78
C PHE A 21 4.34 0.76 -12.19
N LEU A 22 4.06 1.90 -12.82
CA LEU A 22 3.00 2.81 -12.39
C LEU A 22 1.60 2.21 -12.58
N ILE A 23 1.36 1.55 -13.71
CA ILE A 23 0.09 0.86 -13.98
C ILE A 23 -0.13 -0.25 -12.97
N LEU A 24 0.87 -1.11 -12.79
CA LEU A 24 0.80 -2.24 -11.86
C LEU A 24 0.63 -1.75 -10.42
N SER A 25 1.29 -0.65 -10.04
CA SER A 25 1.11 -0.01 -8.73
C SER A 25 -0.31 0.54 -8.55
N GLY A 26 -0.88 1.18 -9.58
CA GLY A 26 -2.27 1.65 -9.57
C GLY A 26 -3.28 0.50 -9.41
N ILE A 27 -3.09 -0.59 -10.15
CA ILE A 27 -3.92 -1.80 -10.06
C ILE A 27 -3.79 -2.43 -8.67
N ALA A 28 -2.57 -2.57 -8.15
CA ALA A 28 -2.34 -3.08 -6.80
C ALA A 28 -3.01 -2.20 -5.74
N THR A 29 -3.01 -0.87 -5.93
CA THR A 29 -3.71 0.07 -5.05
C THR A 29 -5.22 -0.23 -5.06
N GLY A 30 -5.83 -0.27 -6.25
CA GLY A 30 -7.27 -0.56 -6.39
C GLY A 30 -7.65 -1.93 -5.82
N ALA A 31 -6.86 -2.96 -6.11
CA ALA A 31 -7.07 -4.31 -5.59
C ALA A 31 -6.97 -4.39 -4.06
N SER A 32 -6.01 -3.66 -3.46
CA SER A 32 -5.91 -3.53 -2.01
C SER A 32 -7.19 -2.93 -1.43
N TRP A 33 -7.67 -1.80 -1.95
CA TRP A 33 -8.90 -1.17 -1.48
C TRP A 33 -10.13 -2.08 -1.62
N LEU A 34 -10.27 -2.79 -2.74
CA LEU A 34 -11.35 -3.75 -2.94
C LEU A 34 -11.32 -4.88 -1.88
N CYS A 35 -10.14 -5.46 -1.63
CA CYS A 35 -9.97 -6.50 -0.61
C CYS A 35 -10.20 -5.94 0.81
N TYR A 36 -9.73 -4.73 1.07
CA TYR A 36 -9.89 -4.03 2.35
C TYR A 36 -11.36 -3.79 2.68
N PHE A 37 -12.12 -3.20 1.74
CA PHE A 37 -13.55 -3.00 1.93
C PHE A 37 -14.30 -4.32 2.06
N LYS A 38 -13.91 -5.35 1.31
CA LYS A 38 -14.48 -6.69 1.48
C LYS A 38 -14.20 -7.27 2.87
N ALA A 39 -13.00 -7.06 3.42
CA ALA A 39 -12.65 -7.48 4.77
C ALA A 39 -13.48 -6.73 5.83
N LEU A 40 -13.68 -5.42 5.66
CA LEU A 40 -14.53 -4.60 6.55
C LEU A 40 -16.02 -4.99 6.49
N GLN A 41 -16.50 -5.51 5.34
CA GLN A 41 -17.86 -6.03 5.24
C GLN A 41 -18.05 -7.37 5.96
N LEU A 42 -16.98 -8.17 6.07
CA LEU A 42 -17.02 -9.54 6.62
C LEU A 42 -16.58 -9.61 8.08
N GLY A 43 -15.84 -8.61 8.58
CA GLY A 43 -15.26 -8.59 9.92
C GLY A 43 -15.23 -7.19 10.54
N ASP A 44 -14.89 -7.12 11.82
CA ASP A 44 -14.88 -5.86 12.57
C ASP A 44 -13.77 -4.92 12.10
N VAL A 45 -14.09 -3.64 11.94
CA VAL A 45 -13.14 -2.54 11.67
C VAL A 45 -11.95 -2.59 12.66
N ASN A 46 -12.23 -2.83 13.94
CA ASN A 46 -11.21 -2.88 15.00
C ASN A 46 -10.18 -4.01 14.84
N LYS A 47 -10.47 -5.05 14.05
CA LYS A 47 -9.55 -6.16 13.76
C LYS A 47 -8.92 -6.03 12.38
N VAL A 48 -9.70 -5.58 11.40
CA VAL A 48 -9.26 -5.45 10.00
C VAL A 48 -8.30 -4.28 9.82
N VAL A 49 -8.57 -3.14 10.45
CA VAL A 49 -7.74 -1.92 10.30
C VAL A 49 -6.31 -2.15 10.80
N PRO A 50 -6.06 -2.69 12.01
CA PRO A 50 -4.68 -2.95 12.44
C PRO A 50 -3.92 -3.91 11.52
N ILE A 51 -4.60 -4.92 10.96
CA ILE A 51 -4.01 -5.85 9.99
C ILE A 51 -3.61 -5.10 8.71
N ASP A 52 -4.48 -4.25 8.17
CA ASP A 52 -4.16 -3.46 6.98
C ASP A 52 -3.00 -2.48 7.23
N LYS A 53 -2.97 -1.83 8.40
CA LYS A 53 -1.87 -0.92 8.78
C LYS A 53 -0.53 -1.62 8.98
N SER A 54 -0.53 -2.91 9.30
CA SER A 54 0.70 -3.71 9.35
C SER A 54 1.38 -3.87 7.98
N SER A 55 0.70 -3.53 6.88
CA SER A 55 1.30 -3.48 5.54
C SER A 55 2.54 -2.59 5.46
N ILE A 56 2.66 -1.57 6.31
CA ILE A 56 3.84 -0.70 6.39
C ILE A 56 5.06 -1.52 6.82
N VAL A 57 4.90 -2.42 7.80
CA VAL A 57 5.96 -3.32 8.26
C VAL A 57 6.36 -4.27 7.12
N LEU A 58 5.38 -4.85 6.44
CA LEU A 58 5.63 -5.73 5.28
C LEU A 58 6.36 -4.98 4.16
N THR A 59 5.96 -3.73 3.87
CA THR A 59 6.62 -2.86 2.89
C THR A 59 8.09 -2.68 3.25
N MET A 60 8.38 -2.44 4.52
CA MET A 60 9.74 -2.20 4.98
C MET A 60 10.61 -3.46 4.87
N ILE A 61 10.05 -4.63 5.17
CA ILE A 61 10.71 -5.93 4.97
C ILE A 61 10.93 -6.22 3.48
N LEU A 62 9.95 -5.95 2.62
CA LEU A 62 10.13 -6.09 1.17
C LEU A 62 11.18 -5.12 0.63
N ALA A 63 11.19 -3.89 1.13
CA ALA A 63 12.15 -2.87 0.72
C ALA A 63 13.59 -3.27 1.10
N LEU A 64 13.78 -3.84 2.29
CA LEU A 64 15.02 -4.46 2.74
C LEU A 64 15.56 -5.48 1.74
N ILE A 65 14.70 -6.42 1.33
CA ILE A 65 15.07 -7.54 0.46
C ILE A 65 15.32 -7.08 -0.98
N ILE A 66 14.53 -6.11 -1.48
CA ILE A 66 14.52 -5.74 -2.90
C ILE A 66 15.57 -4.66 -3.23
N PHE A 67 15.80 -3.69 -2.35
CA PHE A 67 16.67 -2.54 -2.65
C PHE A 67 18.09 -2.66 -2.11
N ASP A 68 18.36 -3.64 -1.23
CA ASP A 68 19.69 -3.90 -0.64
C ASP A 68 20.38 -2.63 -0.07
N GLU A 69 19.59 -1.62 0.31
CA GLU A 69 20.10 -0.36 0.86
C GLU A 69 20.73 -0.61 2.24
N TYR A 70 21.85 0.04 2.54
CA TYR A 70 22.49 -0.07 3.87
C TYR A 70 21.55 0.46 4.95
N PHE A 71 20.93 -0.46 5.71
CA PHE A 71 20.05 -0.08 6.79
C PHE A 71 20.84 0.55 7.93
N SER A 72 20.60 1.85 8.15
CA SER A 72 21.07 2.56 9.34
C SER A 72 20.40 1.99 10.59
N TYR A 73 21.10 1.99 11.72
CA TYR A 73 20.58 1.59 13.03
C TYR A 73 19.28 2.33 13.40
N LEU A 74 19.09 3.55 12.87
CA LEU A 74 17.88 4.36 13.08
C LEU A 74 16.64 3.77 12.38
N SER A 75 16.80 3.17 11.20
CA SER A 75 15.70 2.51 10.47
C SER A 75 15.22 1.26 11.22
N GLY A 76 16.14 0.53 11.87
CA GLY A 76 15.80 -0.61 12.72
C GLY A 76 14.92 -0.23 13.91
N ILE A 77 15.26 0.85 14.61
CA ILE A 77 14.46 1.39 15.71
C ILE A 77 13.08 1.85 15.19
N GLY A 78 13.03 2.48 14.01
CA GLY A 78 11.79 2.89 13.36
C GLY A 78 10.85 1.71 13.07
N ILE A 79 11.37 0.59 12.56
CA ILE A 79 10.57 -0.64 12.31
C ILE A 79 9.95 -1.16 13.59
N ILE A 80 10.74 -1.24 14.67
CA ILE A 80 10.26 -1.72 15.97
C ILE A 80 9.15 -0.81 16.50
N LEU A 81 9.34 0.51 16.40
CA LEU A 81 8.35 1.49 16.87
C LEU A 81 7.04 1.44 16.05
N ILE A 82 7.11 1.30 14.73
CA ILE A 82 5.93 1.14 13.85
C ILE A 82 5.20 -0.18 14.16
N THR A 83 5.95 -1.25 14.39
CA THR A 83 5.39 -2.56 14.75
C THR A 83 4.66 -2.48 16.09
N LEU A 84 5.27 -1.85 17.09
CA LEU A 84 4.65 -1.61 18.40
C LEU A 84 3.43 -0.69 18.30
N GLY A 85 3.51 0.40 17.53
CA GLY A 85 2.38 1.31 17.31
C GLY A 85 1.19 0.61 16.62
N THR A 86 1.47 -0.23 15.63
CA THR A 86 0.45 -1.05 14.96
C THR A 86 -0.18 -2.05 15.93
N PHE A 87 0.63 -2.64 16.82
CA PHE A 87 0.14 -3.55 17.86
C PHE A 87 -0.71 -2.82 18.92
N LEU A 88 -0.34 -1.61 19.33
CA LEU A 88 -1.14 -0.78 20.26
C LEU A 88 -2.49 -0.36 19.65
N MET A 89 -2.57 -0.24 18.33
CA MET A 89 -3.81 0.04 17.62
C MET A 89 -4.83 -1.12 17.70
N ILE A 90 -4.38 -2.32 18.12
CA ILE A 90 -5.26 -3.43 18.48
C ILE A 90 -5.98 -3.06 19.79
N GLN A 91 -7.07 -2.32 19.64
CA GLN A 91 -7.99 -2.08 20.73
C GLN A 91 -8.84 -3.34 20.92
N LYS A 92 -8.78 -3.91 22.13
CA LYS A 92 -9.64 -5.03 22.53
C LYS A 92 -11.06 -4.51 22.73
N THR A 93 -11.82 -4.39 21.65
CA THR A 93 -13.27 -4.17 21.77
C THR A 93 -13.96 -5.48 22.17
N ALA A 94 -14.62 -5.45 23.32
CA ALA A 94 -15.59 -6.46 23.70
C ALA A 94 -16.85 -6.24 22.85
N SER A 95 -16.89 -6.82 21.65
CA SER A 95 -18.18 -7.10 21.02
C SER A 95 -18.10 -8.35 20.16
N SER A 96 -18.89 -9.31 20.61
CA SER A 96 -19.12 -10.61 20.03
C SER A 96 -20.03 -10.48 18.81
N ARG A 97 -19.48 -10.70 17.62
CA ARG A 97 -20.17 -11.50 16.61
C ARG A 97 -19.15 -12.45 16.03
N ALA A 98 -19.16 -13.67 16.54
CA ALA A 98 -18.49 -14.80 15.92
C ALA A 98 -19.08 -14.99 14.51
N SER A 99 -18.46 -14.37 13.50
CA SER A 99 -18.65 -14.77 12.11
C SER A 99 -17.61 -15.84 11.80
N THR A 100 -18.10 -17.07 11.70
CA THR A 100 -17.36 -18.31 11.43
C THR A 100 -16.53 -18.28 10.13
N ASN A 101 -16.70 -17.28 9.27
CA ASN A 101 -15.94 -17.20 8.02
C ASN A 101 -14.57 -16.53 8.23
N LYS A 102 -13.50 -17.34 8.33
CA LYS A 102 -12.09 -16.87 8.27
C LYS A 102 -11.75 -16.09 7.00
N ALA A 103 -12.67 -16.03 6.03
CA ALA A 103 -12.56 -15.24 4.82
C ALA A 103 -12.16 -13.77 5.08
N TRP A 104 -12.65 -13.13 6.15
CA TRP A 104 -12.28 -11.74 6.46
C TRP A 104 -10.77 -11.56 6.71
N LEU A 105 -10.12 -12.55 7.33
CA LEU A 105 -8.65 -12.53 7.55
C LEU A 105 -7.91 -12.66 6.23
N ILE A 106 -8.37 -13.54 5.34
CA ILE A 106 -7.75 -13.73 4.02
C ILE A 106 -7.80 -12.42 3.24
N TYR A 107 -8.97 -11.77 3.18
CA TYR A 107 -9.11 -10.48 2.50
C TYR A 107 -8.28 -9.36 3.15
N ALA A 108 -8.18 -9.33 4.49
CA ALA A 108 -7.37 -8.33 5.20
C ALA A 108 -5.86 -8.51 4.93
N ILE A 109 -5.36 -9.75 4.99
CA ILE A 109 -3.96 -10.06 4.68
C ILE A 109 -3.67 -9.77 3.21
N LEU A 110 -4.58 -10.14 2.31
CA LEU A 110 -4.43 -9.88 0.89
C LEU A 110 -4.39 -8.38 0.59
N SER A 111 -5.23 -7.57 1.26
CA SER A 111 -5.13 -6.11 1.21
C SER A 111 -3.75 -5.62 1.64
N ALA A 112 -3.25 -6.10 2.79
CA ALA A 112 -1.97 -5.66 3.31
C ALA A 112 -0.80 -6.00 2.38
N ILE A 113 -0.84 -7.16 1.70
CA ILE A 113 0.14 -7.57 0.69
C ILE A 113 0.07 -6.66 -0.54
N PHE A 114 -1.13 -6.38 -1.05
CA PHE A 114 -1.28 -5.48 -2.19
C PHE A 114 -0.86 -4.05 -1.85
N ALA A 115 -1.17 -3.57 -0.64
CA ALA A 115 -0.75 -2.26 -0.13
C ALA A 115 0.77 -2.16 -0.03
N SER A 116 1.46 -3.22 0.42
CA SER A 116 2.92 -3.20 0.50
C SER A 116 3.57 -3.22 -0.89
N LEU A 117 3.07 -4.09 -1.78
CA LEU A 117 3.51 -4.16 -3.17
C LEU A 117 3.33 -2.81 -3.88
N THR A 118 2.20 -2.17 -3.65
CA THR A 118 1.86 -0.84 -4.16
C THR A 118 2.93 0.19 -3.84
N SER A 119 3.45 0.18 -2.62
CA SER A 119 4.49 1.11 -2.18
C SER A 119 5.85 0.81 -2.83
N ILE A 120 6.19 -0.46 -3.01
CA ILE A 120 7.43 -0.90 -3.69
C ILE A 120 7.41 -0.55 -5.18
N LEU A 121 6.34 -0.94 -5.89
CA LEU A 121 6.16 -0.61 -7.31
C LEU A 121 6.11 0.90 -7.53
N GLY A 122 5.53 1.64 -6.58
CA GLY A 122 5.54 3.09 -6.58
C GLY A 122 6.95 3.68 -6.46
N LYS A 123 7.77 3.15 -5.53
CA LYS A 123 9.17 3.58 -5.37
C LYS A 123 9.96 3.39 -6.68
N ILE A 124 9.74 2.29 -7.39
CA ILE A 124 10.42 1.99 -8.66
C ILE A 124 9.87 2.84 -9.82
N GLY A 125 8.54 2.99 -9.90
CA GLY A 125 7.87 3.69 -11.00
C GLY A 125 7.97 5.21 -10.94
N ILE A 126 8.39 5.80 -9.82
CA ILE A 126 8.51 7.26 -9.66
C ILE A 126 9.98 7.71 -9.69
N SER A 127 10.97 6.80 -9.67
CA SER A 127 12.40 7.16 -9.63
C SER A 127 12.84 8.11 -10.75
N ASP A 128 12.29 7.97 -11.95
CA ASP A 128 12.64 8.76 -13.14
C ASP A 128 11.53 9.73 -13.56
N VAL A 129 10.56 10.01 -12.68
CA VAL A 129 9.34 10.75 -13.00
C VAL A 129 8.98 11.72 -11.90
N GLU A 130 8.33 12.81 -12.26
CA GLU A 130 7.74 13.67 -11.24
C GLU A 130 6.68 12.93 -10.39
N ALA A 131 6.82 12.99 -9.07
CA ALA A 131 5.93 12.32 -8.12
C ALA A 131 4.45 12.73 -8.25
N ASN A 132 4.18 13.98 -8.63
CA ASN A 132 2.82 14.46 -8.89
C ASN A 132 2.18 13.73 -10.07
N LEU A 133 2.95 13.52 -11.14
CA LEU A 133 2.50 12.83 -12.33
C LEU A 133 2.28 11.34 -12.04
N GLY A 134 3.20 10.69 -11.33
CA GLY A 134 3.03 9.30 -10.89
C GLY A 134 1.77 9.09 -10.05
N THR A 135 1.48 10.01 -9.12
CA THR A 135 0.24 9.99 -8.33
C THR A 135 -1.00 10.18 -9.19
N ALA A 136 -0.96 11.09 -10.17
CA ALA A 136 -2.08 11.33 -11.08
C ALA A 136 -2.39 10.10 -11.94
N ILE A 137 -1.36 9.42 -12.46
CA ILE A 137 -1.54 8.19 -13.24
C ILE A 137 -2.18 7.09 -12.36
N ARG A 138 -1.66 6.88 -11.15
CA ARG A 138 -2.19 5.86 -10.23
C ARG A 138 -3.63 6.12 -9.84
N THR A 139 -3.98 7.37 -9.54
CA THR A 139 -5.37 7.73 -9.21
C THR A 139 -6.33 7.58 -10.40
N ALA A 140 -5.89 7.87 -11.62
CA ALA A 140 -6.67 7.61 -12.83
C ALA A 140 -6.99 6.11 -13.01
N ILE A 141 -6.02 5.23 -12.73
CA ILE A 141 -6.22 3.78 -12.79
C ILE A 141 -7.20 3.30 -11.72
N VAL A 142 -7.05 3.80 -10.49
CA VAL A 142 -7.97 3.46 -9.40
C VAL A 142 -9.39 3.91 -9.72
N LEU A 143 -9.58 5.10 -10.31
CA LEU A 143 -10.88 5.58 -10.76
C LEU A 143 -11.50 4.70 -11.86
N PHE A 144 -10.68 4.12 -12.74
CA PHE A 144 -11.18 3.19 -13.75
C PHE A 144 -11.61 1.85 -13.15
N MET A 145 -11.05 1.46 -12.01
CA MET A 145 -11.39 0.22 -11.30
C MET A 145 -12.58 0.37 -10.33
N ALA A 146 -12.88 1.60 -9.89
CA ALA A 146 -13.92 1.91 -8.91
C ALA A 146 -15.29 2.07 -9.56
#